data_AF-X6LUP8-F1
#
_entry.id   AF-X6LUP8-F1
#
_cell.length_a   1.000
_cell.length_b   1.000
_cell.length_c   1.000
_cell.angle_alpha   90.00
_cell.angle_beta   90.00
_cell.angle_gamma   90.00
#
_symmetry.space_group_name_H-M   'P 1'
#
loop_
_entity.id
_entity.type
_entity.pdbx_description
1 polymer ?
#
loop_
_entity_poly.entity_id
_entity_poly.type
_entity_poly.pdbx_seq_one_letter_code
_entity_poly.pdbx_strand_id
1 'polypeptide(L)'
;MKLKEGQLGDIFQCFIHQLSKDVLNADYYETYREALEAITVKLSGKQLDNAFNYFIIDEYADLLKEIAQRLDEKQINIALNCCMDKLNDKNKHQNICIKYIQLLEIISNKCNEQQLNEAFNSSMDIFIDKNDNAYVRGGCAKLLGIIA
;
A
#
# COMPACT_ATOMS: atom_id res chain seq x y z
N MET A 1 14.64 -15.64 -21.44
CA MET A 1 13.32 -15.89 -22.05
C MET A 1 12.42 -14.70 -21.70
N LYS A 2 11.91 -13.94 -22.67
CA LYS A 2 10.93 -12.86 -22.42
C LYS A 2 9.54 -13.49 -22.39
N LEU A 3 8.88 -13.48 -21.24
CA LEU A 3 7.47 -13.87 -21.12
C LEU A 3 6.62 -12.89 -21.94
N LYS A 4 5.57 -13.38 -22.62
CA LYS A 4 4.56 -12.52 -23.25
C LYS A 4 3.72 -11.84 -22.17
N GLU A 5 3.15 -10.67 -22.48
CA GLU A 5 2.36 -9.88 -21.52
C GLU A 5 1.31 -10.75 -20.80
N GLY A 6 0.44 -11.47 -21.52
CA GLY A 6 -0.58 -12.34 -20.91
C GLY A 6 -0.02 -13.38 -19.92
N GLN A 7 1.13 -13.99 -20.22
CA GLN A 7 1.72 -15.04 -19.38
C GLN A 7 2.15 -14.52 -18.01
N LEU A 8 2.60 -13.25 -17.93
CA LEU A 8 3.02 -12.65 -16.67
C LEU A 8 1.84 -12.45 -15.72
N GLY A 9 0.67 -12.08 -16.25
CA GLY A 9 -0.55 -11.90 -15.48
C GLY A 9 -1.08 -13.21 -14.92
N ASP A 10 -1.06 -14.27 -15.73
CA ASP A 10 -1.45 -15.61 -15.30
C ASP A 10 -0.53 -16.12 -14.17
N ILE A 11 0.78 -15.92 -14.32
CA ILE A 11 1.77 -16.25 -13.27
C ILE A 11 1.47 -15.45 -12.01
N PHE A 12 1.27 -14.13 -12.10
CA PHE A 12 0.95 -13.31 -10.93
C PHE A 12 -0.29 -13.82 -10.17
N GLN A 13 -1.38 -14.12 -10.89
CA GLN A 13 -2.60 -14.65 -10.27
C GLN A 13 -2.38 -16.02 -9.62
N CYS A 14 -1.60 -16.91 -10.25
CA CYS A 14 -1.22 -18.17 -9.62
C CYS A 14 -0.45 -17.95 -8.31
N PHE A 15 0.50 -17.01 -8.27
CA PHE A 15 1.29 -16.72 -7.06
C PHE A 15 0.43 -16.14 -5.94
N ILE A 16 -0.46 -15.18 -6.24
CA ILE A 16 -1.41 -14.62 -5.26
C ILE A 16 -2.36 -15.69 -4.73
N HIS A 17 -2.92 -16.52 -5.60
CA HIS A 17 -3.82 -17.61 -5.20
C HIS A 17 -3.09 -18.63 -4.31
N GLN A 18 -1.86 -18.99 -4.66
CA GLN A 18 -1.06 -19.92 -3.87
C GLN A 18 -0.71 -19.31 -2.50
N LEU A 19 -0.24 -18.06 -2.46
CA LEU A 19 0.00 -17.34 -1.21
C LEU A 19 -1.25 -17.26 -0.34
N SER A 20 -2.40 -16.95 -0.92
CA SER A 20 -3.68 -16.87 -0.17
C SER A 20 -4.12 -18.21 0.44
N LYS A 21 -3.70 -19.34 -0.14
CA LYS A 21 -3.98 -20.70 0.36
C LYS A 21 -2.89 -21.22 1.31
N ASP A 22 -1.64 -20.88 1.05
CA ASP A 22 -0.45 -21.41 1.72
C ASP A 22 0.18 -20.42 2.71
N VAL A 23 -0.53 -19.36 3.15
CA VAL A 23 -0.13 -18.47 4.28
C VAL A 23 0.34 -19.28 5.51
N LEU A 24 -0.03 -20.56 5.59
CA LEU A 24 0.27 -21.49 6.67
C LEU A 24 1.65 -22.17 6.60
N ASN A 25 2.46 -22.02 5.54
CA ASN A 25 3.81 -22.61 5.48
C ASN A 25 4.91 -21.55 5.38
N ALA A 26 5.42 -21.15 6.54
CA ALA A 26 6.43 -20.09 6.70
C ALA A 26 7.71 -20.32 5.88
N ASP A 27 8.04 -21.59 5.60
CA ASP A 27 9.27 -21.98 4.90
C ASP A 27 9.38 -21.42 3.46
N TYR A 28 8.24 -21.12 2.81
CA TYR A 28 8.22 -20.62 1.43
C TYR A 28 7.74 -19.17 1.31
N TYR A 29 7.31 -18.57 2.41
CA TYR A 29 6.72 -17.23 2.41
C TYR A 29 7.65 -16.17 1.80
N GLU A 30 8.90 -16.13 2.27
CA GLU A 30 9.90 -15.19 1.77
C GLU A 30 10.19 -15.39 0.27
N THR A 31 10.32 -16.64 -0.17
CA THR A 31 10.54 -16.96 -1.59
C THR A 31 9.37 -16.52 -2.47
N TYR A 32 8.13 -16.73 -2.01
CA TYR A 32 6.96 -16.25 -2.74
C TYR A 32 6.84 -14.73 -2.74
N ARG A 33 7.19 -14.05 -1.63
CA ARG A 33 7.22 -12.60 -1.56
C ARG A 33 8.23 -12.00 -2.54
N GLU A 34 9.46 -12.51 -2.57
CA GLU A 34 10.51 -12.08 -3.51
C GLU A 34 10.08 -12.29 -4.97
N ALA A 35 9.45 -13.43 -5.26
CA ALA A 35 8.94 -13.70 -6.59
C ALA A 35 7.82 -12.73 -6.99
N LEU A 36 6.88 -12.43 -6.08
CA LEU A 36 5.84 -11.43 -6.30
C LEU A 36 6.45 -10.06 -6.57
N GLU A 37 7.44 -9.64 -5.80
CA GLU A 37 8.12 -8.35 -5.99
C GLU A 37 8.75 -8.26 -7.39
N ALA A 38 9.50 -9.29 -7.79
CA ALA A 38 10.14 -9.37 -9.09
C ALA A 38 9.17 -9.40 -10.28
N ILE A 39 7.96 -9.94 -10.09
CA ILE A 39 6.89 -9.96 -11.10
C ILE A 39 6.15 -8.62 -11.14
N THR A 40 5.84 -8.06 -9.97
CA THR A 40 5.03 -6.86 -9.79
C THR A 40 5.65 -5.65 -10.50
N VAL A 41 6.97 -5.48 -10.40
CA VAL A 41 7.70 -4.41 -11.11
C VAL A 41 7.68 -4.55 -12.65
N LYS A 42 7.28 -5.72 -13.17
CA LYS A 42 7.22 -6.02 -14.61
C LYS A 42 5.81 -6.05 -15.19
N LEU A 43 4.76 -5.99 -14.35
CA LEU A 43 3.37 -5.98 -14.81
C LEU A 43 3.12 -4.80 -15.75
N SER A 44 2.35 -4.98 -16.83
CA SER A 44 1.88 -3.83 -17.63
C SER A 44 0.85 -3.00 -16.86
N GLY A 45 0.50 -1.81 -17.33
CA GLY A 45 -0.51 -0.96 -16.66
C GLY A 45 -1.83 -1.70 -16.42
N LYS A 46 -2.38 -2.35 -17.46
CA LYS A 46 -3.61 -3.15 -17.34
C LYS A 46 -3.49 -4.31 -16.34
N GLN A 47 -2.31 -4.90 -16.22
CA GLN A 47 -2.08 -5.99 -15.26
C GLN A 47 -1.92 -5.47 -13.83
N LEU A 48 -1.27 -4.31 -13.68
CA LEU A 48 -1.17 -3.60 -12.42
C LEU A 48 -2.56 -3.24 -11.90
N ASP A 49 -3.47 -2.79 -12.77
CA ASP A 49 -4.86 -2.48 -12.40
C ASP A 49 -5.58 -3.68 -11.78
N ASN A 50 -5.39 -4.88 -12.36
CA ASN A 50 -5.98 -6.11 -11.85
C ASN A 50 -5.31 -6.58 -10.55
N ALA A 51 -4.01 -6.31 -10.39
CA ALA A 51 -3.21 -6.71 -9.24
C ALA A 51 -3.37 -5.76 -8.04
N PHE A 52 -3.68 -4.50 -8.29
CA PHE A 52 -3.64 -3.42 -7.32
C PHE A 52 -4.48 -3.68 -6.07
N ASN A 53 -5.68 -4.25 -6.23
CA ASN A 53 -6.55 -4.59 -5.10
C ASN A 53 -5.92 -5.57 -4.10
N TYR A 54 -4.98 -6.42 -4.54
CA TYR A 54 -4.27 -7.34 -3.66
C TYR A 54 -3.18 -6.64 -2.85
N PHE A 55 -2.56 -5.59 -3.40
CA PHE A 55 -1.48 -4.85 -2.73
C PHE A 55 -1.97 -3.92 -1.61
N ILE A 56 -3.25 -3.59 -1.62
CA ILE A 56 -3.87 -2.70 -0.63
C ILE A 56 -4.09 -3.39 0.74
N ILE A 57 -3.91 -4.72 0.79
CA ILE A 57 -3.97 -5.52 2.03
C ILE A 57 -2.68 -5.32 2.85
N ASP A 58 -2.80 -5.31 4.18
CA ASP A 58 -1.70 -5.00 5.12
C ASP A 58 -0.41 -5.81 4.86
N GLU A 59 -0.58 -7.06 4.43
CA GLU A 59 0.50 -8.01 4.17
C GLU A 59 1.41 -7.58 2.99
N TYR A 60 0.85 -6.84 2.04
CA TYR A 60 1.53 -6.45 0.80
C TYR A 60 1.80 -4.94 0.71
N ALA A 61 1.69 -4.22 1.83
CA ALA A 61 1.96 -2.79 1.87
C ALA A 61 3.38 -2.42 1.38
N ASP A 62 4.37 -3.32 1.57
CA ASP A 62 5.73 -3.13 1.05
C ASP A 62 5.76 -3.23 -0.50
N LEU A 63 4.97 -4.13 -1.11
CA LEU A 63 4.85 -4.20 -2.57
C LEU A 63 4.18 -2.93 -3.13
N LEU A 64 3.18 -2.41 -2.41
CA LEU A 64 2.49 -1.17 -2.79
C LEU A 64 3.46 0.02 -2.82
N LYS A 65 4.44 0.05 -1.91
CA LYS A 65 5.53 1.03 -1.88
C LYS A 65 6.38 0.98 -3.16
N GLU A 66 6.77 -0.22 -3.59
CA GLU A 66 7.62 -0.43 -4.78
C GLU A 66 6.94 0.01 -6.09
N ILE A 67 5.60 -0.10 -6.16
CA ILE A 67 4.84 0.31 -7.35
C ILE A 67 4.22 1.71 -7.25
N ALA A 68 4.32 2.40 -6.11
CA ALA A 68 3.64 3.66 -5.87
C ALA A 68 3.91 4.71 -6.96
N GLN A 69 5.14 4.74 -7.49
CA GLN A 69 5.53 5.64 -8.57
C GLN A 69 4.83 5.35 -9.90
N ARG A 70 4.28 4.15 -10.08
CA ARG A 70 3.61 3.67 -11.30
C ARG A 70 2.09 3.80 -11.24
N LEU A 71 1.53 4.14 -10.08
CA LEU A 71 0.09 4.30 -9.90
C LEU A 71 -0.43 5.50 -10.68
N ASP A 72 -1.61 5.33 -11.29
CA ASP A 72 -2.38 6.42 -11.87
C ASP A 72 -3.20 7.18 -10.81
N GLU A 73 -3.86 8.27 -11.20
CA GLU A 73 -4.63 9.13 -10.28
C GLU A 73 -5.75 8.36 -9.57
N LYS A 74 -6.43 7.44 -10.28
CA LYS A 74 -7.52 6.64 -9.71
C LYS A 74 -6.97 5.68 -8.64
N GLN A 75 -5.85 5.02 -8.93
CA GLN A 75 -5.17 4.12 -8.01
C GLN A 75 -4.61 4.87 -6.81
N ILE A 76 -4.01 6.05 -7.02
CA ILE A 76 -3.56 6.92 -5.92
C ILE A 76 -4.72 7.24 -5.00
N ASN A 77 -5.90 7.59 -5.53
CA ASN A 77 -7.06 7.90 -4.72
C ASN A 77 -7.50 6.71 -3.85
N ILE A 78 -7.51 5.50 -4.42
CA ILE A 78 -7.86 4.28 -3.68
C ILE A 78 -6.79 3.97 -2.62
N ALA A 79 -5.51 4.09 -2.96
CA ALA A 79 -4.41 3.87 -2.02
C ALA A 79 -4.48 4.86 -0.85
N LEU A 80 -4.72 6.14 -1.15
CA LEU A 80 -4.85 7.21 -0.16
C LEU A 80 -5.98 6.90 0.83
N ASN A 81 -7.18 6.62 0.32
CA ASN A 81 -8.34 6.27 1.15
C ASN A 81 -8.07 5.03 2.01
N CYS A 82 -7.49 3.98 1.42
CA CYS A 82 -7.16 2.80 2.21
C CYS A 82 -6.12 3.12 3.31
N CYS A 83 -5.09 3.91 3.03
CA CYS A 83 -4.11 4.27 4.04
C CYS A 83 -4.79 4.99 5.21
N MET A 84 -5.72 5.91 4.93
CA MET A 84 -6.44 6.65 5.97
C MET A 84 -7.39 5.77 6.78
N ASP A 85 -8.15 4.89 6.13
CA ASP A 85 -9.00 3.91 6.82
C ASP A 85 -8.18 3.04 7.78
N LYS A 86 -6.98 2.64 7.35
CA LYS A 86 -6.07 1.78 8.13
C LYS A 86 -5.37 2.51 9.26
N LEU A 87 -5.09 3.80 9.11
CA LEU A 87 -4.55 4.63 10.19
C LEU A 87 -5.61 4.96 11.25
N ASN A 88 -6.87 5.07 10.86
CA ASN A 88 -8.00 5.26 11.77
C ASN A 88 -8.43 3.98 12.53
N ASP A 89 -7.93 2.81 12.13
CA ASP A 89 -8.22 1.55 12.82
C ASP A 89 -7.46 1.48 14.16
N LYS A 90 -8.18 1.72 15.26
CA LYS A 90 -7.62 1.69 16.63
C LYS A 90 -7.10 0.31 17.06
N ASN A 91 -7.45 -0.77 16.35
CA ASN A 91 -6.97 -2.13 16.62
C ASN A 91 -5.71 -2.48 15.81
N LYS A 92 -5.22 -1.57 14.96
CA LYS A 92 -4.08 -1.84 14.10
C LYS A 92 -2.78 -1.95 14.88
N HIS A 93 -1.96 -2.91 14.51
CA HIS A 93 -0.61 -3.03 15.05
C HIS A 93 0.28 -1.88 14.53
N GLN A 94 1.12 -1.31 15.42
CA GLN A 94 1.96 -0.14 15.12
C GLN A 94 2.85 -0.34 13.89
N ASN A 95 3.43 -1.53 13.72
CA ASN A 95 4.24 -1.87 12.54
C ASN A 95 3.47 -1.69 11.22
N ILE A 96 2.17 -1.98 11.20
CA ILE A 96 1.35 -1.84 9.99
C ILE A 96 1.07 -0.34 9.74
N CYS A 97 0.77 0.43 10.78
CA CYS A 97 0.62 1.88 10.66
C CYS A 97 1.85 2.55 10.04
N ILE A 98 3.06 2.15 10.47
CA ILE A 98 4.32 2.66 9.93
C ILE A 98 4.42 2.43 8.42
N LYS A 99 4.02 1.25 7.92
CA LYS A 99 4.02 0.95 6.48
C LYS A 99 3.08 1.88 5.71
N TYR A 100 1.87 2.10 6.22
CA TYR A 100 0.90 3.00 5.58
C TYR A 100 1.33 4.47 5.63
N ILE A 101 1.96 4.92 6.71
CA ILE A 101 2.57 6.26 6.77
C ILE A 101 3.64 6.39 5.68
N GLN A 102 4.58 5.45 5.57
CA GLN A 102 5.61 5.49 4.53
C GLN A 102 5.03 5.49 3.12
N LEU A 103 3.94 4.75 2.89
CA LEU A 103 3.25 4.77 1.61
C LEU A 103 2.62 6.13 1.33
N LEU A 104 1.95 6.73 2.32
CA LEU A 104 1.39 8.09 2.22
C LEU A 104 2.47 9.10 1.81
N GLU A 105 3.66 9.07 2.45
CA GLU A 105 4.79 9.95 2.09
C GLU A 105 5.16 9.86 0.60
N ILE A 106 5.07 8.66 0.02
CA ILE A 106 5.43 8.43 -1.37
C ILE A 106 4.32 8.90 -2.32
N ILE A 107 3.06 8.57 -2.02
CA ILE A 107 1.93 8.89 -2.90
C ILE A 107 1.49 10.36 -2.78
N SER A 108 1.72 11.03 -1.64
CA SER A 108 1.38 12.44 -1.43
C SER A 108 2.02 13.36 -2.47
N ASN A 109 3.23 13.06 -2.94
CA ASN A 109 3.90 13.82 -4.00
C ASN A 109 3.19 13.76 -5.36
N LYS A 110 2.24 12.84 -5.53
CA LYS A 110 1.45 12.63 -6.75
C LYS A 110 -0.03 12.97 -6.56
N CYS A 111 -0.44 13.34 -5.34
CA CYS A 111 -1.80 13.74 -5.04
C CYS A 111 -2.10 15.13 -5.60
N ASN A 112 -3.34 15.34 -6.05
CA ASN A 112 -3.84 16.67 -6.36
C ASN A 112 -4.22 17.43 -5.06
N GLU A 113 -4.51 18.73 -5.18
CA GLU A 113 -4.82 19.59 -4.03
C GLU A 113 -6.01 19.09 -3.21
N GLN A 114 -7.06 18.59 -3.88
CA GLN A 114 -8.23 18.05 -3.18
C GLN A 114 -7.85 16.83 -2.34
N GLN A 115 -7.10 15.90 -2.93
CA GLN A 115 -6.62 14.69 -2.25
C GLN A 115 -5.72 15.03 -1.06
N LEU A 116 -4.82 15.99 -1.22
CA LEU A 116 -3.96 16.46 -0.14
C LEU A 116 -4.75 17.11 1.00
N ASN A 117 -5.80 17.88 0.69
CA ASN A 117 -6.68 18.48 1.70
C ASN A 117 -7.46 17.43 2.49
N GLU A 118 -8.00 16.41 1.82
CA GLU A 118 -8.69 15.28 2.47
C GLU A 118 -7.73 14.51 3.40
N ALA A 119 -6.50 14.29 2.92
CA ALA A 119 -5.45 13.63 3.68
C ALA A 119 -4.99 14.45 4.89
N PHE A 120 -4.85 15.77 4.70
CA PHE A 120 -4.47 16.71 5.76
C PHE A 120 -5.51 16.71 6.88
N ASN A 121 -6.80 16.86 6.55
CA ASN A 121 -7.87 16.90 7.54
C ASN A 121 -7.94 15.60 8.34
N SER A 122 -7.91 14.45 7.66
CA SER A 122 -7.91 13.14 8.31
C SER A 122 -6.71 12.96 9.25
N SER A 123 -5.51 13.40 8.81
CA SER A 123 -4.30 13.31 9.63
C SER A 123 -4.33 14.25 10.83
N MET A 124 -4.92 15.44 10.67
CA MET A 124 -5.06 16.42 11.74
C MET A 124 -5.99 15.90 12.84
N ASP A 125 -7.12 15.29 12.46
CA ASP A 125 -8.08 14.70 13.41
C ASP A 125 -7.42 13.64 14.30
N ILE A 126 -6.66 12.73 13.69
CA ILE A 126 -5.90 11.70 14.43
C ILE A 126 -4.81 12.34 15.31
N PHE A 127 -4.08 13.33 14.78
CA PHE A 127 -2.98 13.98 15.50
C PHE A 127 -3.44 14.64 16.82
N ILE A 128 -4.61 15.28 16.80
CA ILE A 128 -5.16 15.98 17.96
C ILE A 128 -5.92 15.06 18.94
N ASP A 129 -6.39 13.88 18.52
CA ASP A 129 -7.05 12.93 19.42
C ASP A 129 -6.04 12.34 20.43
N LYS A 130 -6.16 12.76 21.68
CA LYS A 130 -5.29 12.29 22.78
C LYS A 130 -5.50 10.82 23.12
N ASN A 131 -6.62 10.22 22.69
CA ASN A 131 -6.92 8.81 22.92
C ASN A 131 -6.31 7.90 21.86
N ASP A 132 -5.80 8.45 20.76
CA ASP A 132 -5.14 7.65 19.73
C ASP A 132 -3.72 7.25 20.11
N ASN A 133 -3.27 6.18 19.47
CA ASN A 133 -1.96 5.60 19.70
C ASN A 133 -0.86 6.62 19.40
N ALA A 134 0.07 6.82 20.33
CA ALA A 134 1.15 7.81 20.19
C ALA A 134 1.99 7.62 18.90
N TYR A 135 2.14 6.38 18.42
CA TYR A 135 2.86 6.10 17.16
C TYR A 135 2.06 6.55 15.94
N VAL A 136 0.75 6.30 15.93
CA VAL A 136 -0.14 6.74 14.85
C VAL A 136 -0.14 8.28 14.81
N ARG A 137 -0.26 8.92 15.97
CA ARG A 137 -0.19 10.39 16.10
C ARG A 137 1.15 10.95 15.60
N GLY A 138 2.27 10.32 15.96
CA GLY A 138 3.60 10.70 15.45
C GLY A 138 3.72 10.52 13.93
N GLY A 139 3.11 9.48 13.39
CA GLY A 139 2.96 9.25 11.95
C GLY A 139 2.19 10.35 11.24
N CYS A 140 1.00 10.68 11.75
CA CYS A 140 0.19 11.78 11.23
C CYS A 140 0.92 13.12 11.33
N ALA A 141 1.66 13.38 12.42
CA ALA A 141 2.49 14.58 12.52
C ALA A 141 3.56 14.66 11.42
N LYS A 142 4.20 13.53 11.08
CA LYS A 142 5.17 13.47 9.98
C LYS A 142 4.50 13.72 8.62
N LEU A 143 3.35 13.09 8.37
CA LEU A 143 2.59 13.29 7.13
C LEU A 143 2.11 14.74 6.98
N LEU A 144 1.60 15.35 8.05
CA LEU A 144 1.23 16.76 8.07
C LEU A 144 2.40 17.67 7.70
N GLY A 145 3.61 17.37 8.17
CA GLY A 145 4.82 18.12 7.80
C GLY A 145 5.29 17.92 6.34
N ILE A 146 4.76 16.90 5.64
CA ILE A 146 5.02 16.66 4.21
C ILE A 146 3.97 17.35 3.34
N ILE A 147 2.72 17.40 3.81
CA ILE A 147 1.59 17.97 3.06
C ILE A 147 1.50 19.49 3.23
N ALA A 148 1.92 20.05 4.37
CA ALA A 148 1.89 21.48 4.67
C ALA A 148 3.04 22.27 4.02
#